data_AF-A0A0R3MAY9-F1
#
_entry.id   AF-A0A0R3MAY9-F1
#
_cell.length_a   1.000
_cell.length_b   1.000
_cell.length_c   1.000
_cell.angle_alpha   90.00
_cell.angle_beta   90.00
_cell.angle_gamma   90.00
#
_symmetry.space_group_name_H-M   'P 1'
#
loop_
_entity.id
_entity.type
_entity.pdbx_description
1 polymer ?
#
loop_
_entity_poly.entity_id
_entity_poly.type
_entity_poly.pdbx_seq_one_letter_code
_entity_poly.pdbx_strand_id
1 'polypeptide(L)' 'MCATAEVINVEGKRVDFKVPASDGIEEIGSGTYQRVVIDLRSSNECLKNEELLTQRWPDIAASL' A
#
# COMPACT_ATOMS: atom_id res chain seq x y z
N MET A 1 -0.10 1.71 22.90
CA MET A 1 -0.39 2.39 21.62
C MET A 1 -1.02 1.39 20.67
N CYS A 2 -2.26 1.65 20.28
CA CYS A 2 -3.09 0.81 19.41
C CYS A 2 -3.57 1.67 18.23
N ALA A 3 -3.76 1.06 17.06
CA ALA A 3 -4.42 1.70 15.93
C ALA A 3 -5.53 0.78 15.42
N THR A 4 -6.68 1.37 15.12
CA THR A 4 -7.83 0.66 14.53
C THR A 4 -7.91 1.02 13.07
N ALA A 5 -8.28 0.08 12.20
CA ALA A 5 -8.51 0.36 10.80
C ALA A 5 -9.99 0.13 10.48
N GLU A 6 -10.72 1.21 10.25
CA GLU A 6 -12.14 1.19 9.89
C GLU A 6 -12.26 1.39 8.38
N VAL A 7 -12.91 0.46 7.67
CA VAL A 7 -13.20 0.64 6.25
C VAL A 7 -14.29 1.72 6.11
N ILE A 8 -13.98 2.78 5.37
CA ILE A 8 -14.91 3.91 5.16
C ILE A 8 -15.43 3.99 3.73
N ASN A 9 -14.75 3.38 2.75
CA ASN A 9 -15.21 3.31 1.36
C ASN A 9 -14.58 2.12 0.62
N VAL A 10 -15.32 1.58 -0.36
CA VAL A 10 -14.83 0.54 -1.28
C VAL A 10 -15.27 0.86 -2.70
N GLU A 11 -14.30 1.08 -3.58
CA GLU A 11 -14.50 1.36 -5.00
C GLU A 11 -13.71 0.37 -5.87
N GLY A 12 -14.40 -0.69 -6.31
CA GLY A 12 -13.77 -1.78 -7.05
C GLY A 12 -12.68 -2.45 -6.21
N LYS A 13 -11.41 -2.25 -6.59
CA LYS A 13 -10.24 -2.77 -5.85
C LYS A 13 -9.67 -1.76 -4.85
N ARG A 14 -10.12 -0.50 -4.85
CA ARG A 14 -9.67 0.57 -3.96
C ARG A 14 -10.44 0.50 -2.65
N VAL A 15 -9.74 0.53 -1.52
CA VAL A 15 -10.34 0.53 -0.17
C VAL A 15 -9.74 1.68 0.62
N ASP A 16 -10.61 2.56 1.11
CA ASP A 16 -10.24 3.65 2.01
C ASP A 16 -10.50 3.24 3.46
N PHE A 17 -9.57 3.59 4.33
CA PHE A 17 -9.61 3.35 5.76
C PHE A 17 -9.51 4.65 6.53
N LYS A 18 -10.30 4.78 7.60
CA LYS A 18 -10.00 5.72 8.69
C LYS A 18 -9.18 4.97 9.74
N VAL A 19 -8.07 5.56 10.16
CA VAL A 19 -7.14 4.95 11.10
C VAL A 19 -6.88 5.89 12.27
N PRO A 20 -7.68 5.80 13.35
CA PRO A 20 -7.34 6.43 14.63
C PRO A 20 -6.27 5.61 15.37
N ALA A 21 -5.39 6.32 16.05
CA ALA A 21 -4.37 5.77 16.94
C ALA A 21 -4.60 6.32 18.36
N SER A 22 -4.47 5.46 19.36
CA SER A 22 -4.62 5.82 20.78
C SER A 22 -3.48 5.23 21.60
N ASP A 23 -3.08 5.93 22.65
CA ASP A 23 -2.12 5.42 23.63
C ASP A 23 -2.77 4.58 24.75
N GLY A 24 -4.10 4.50 24.78
CA GLY A 24 -4.91 3.82 25.81
C GLY A 24 -5.56 4.77 26.81
N ILE A 25 -5.22 6.07 26.77
CA ILE A 25 -5.85 7.14 27.56
C ILE A 25 -6.61 8.08 26.62
N GLU A 26 -5.98 8.50 25.52
CA GLU A 26 -6.58 9.41 24.54
C GLU A 26 -6.27 9.00 23.09
N GLU A 27 -6.98 9.62 22.14
CA GLU A 27 -6.60 9.55 20.73
C GLU A 27 -5.40 10.46 20.51
N ILE A 28 -4.31 9.89 20.01
CA ILE A 28 -3.06 10.61 19.74
C ILE A 28 -2.95 11.02 18.27
N GLY A 29 -3.89 10.59 17.44
CA GLY A 29 -4.03 11.05 16.06
C GLY A 29 -4.97 10.18 15.25
N SER A 30 -5.47 10.72 14.15
CA SER A 30 -6.23 9.98 13.15
C SER A 30 -5.84 10.41 11.74
N GLY A 31 -5.89 9.46 10.81
CA GLY A 31 -5.62 9.70 9.40
C GLY A 31 -6.47 8.83 8.50
N THR A 32 -6.33 9.05 7.19
CA THR A 32 -6.90 8.18 6.17
C THR A 32 -5.79 7.38 5.51
N TYR A 33 -6.09 6.13 5.17
CA TYR A 33 -5.17 5.26 4.47
C TYR A 33 -5.86 4.50 3.34
N GLN A 34 -5.12 4.27 2.27
CA GLN A 34 -5.64 3.85 0.98
C GLN A 34 -4.92 2.55 0.60
N ARG A 35 -5.68 1.50 0.26
CA ARG A 35 -5.14 0.24 -0.25
C ARG A 35 -5.80 -0.14 -1.56
N VAL A 36 -5.08 -0.92 -2.36
CA VAL A 36 -5.62 -1.56 -3.56
C VAL A 36 -5.48 -3.07 -3.40
N VAL A 37 -6.56 -3.79 -3.68
CA VAL A 37 -6.56 -5.26 -3.74
C VAL A 37 -5.85 -5.69 -5.02
N ILE A 38 -4.79 -6.48 -4.87
CA ILE A 38 -3.98 -6.99 -5.99
C ILE A 38 -4.11 -8.51 -6.10
N ASP A 39 -3.95 -9.02 -7.33
CA ASP A 39 -3.73 -10.44 -7.55
C ASP A 39 -2.24 -10.74 -7.34
N LEU A 40 -1.93 -11.55 -6.32
CA LEU A 40 -0.54 -11.81 -5.93
C LEU A 40 0.26 -12.51 -7.02
N ARG A 41 -0.36 -13.35 -7.85
CA ARG A 41 0.33 -14.05 -8.94
C ARG A 41 0.72 -13.05 -10.03
N SER A 42 -0.21 -12.22 -10.50
CA SER A 42 0.06 -11.19 -11.51
C SER A 42 1.03 -10.11 -11.01
N SER A 43 0.92 -9.68 -9.75
CA SER A 43 1.80 -8.65 -9.20
C SER A 43 3.24 -9.14 -8.98
N ASN A 44 3.44 -10.37 -8.51
CA ASN A 44 4.79 -10.91 -8.33
C ASN A 44 5.53 -11.10 -9.67
N GLU A 45 4.82 -11.41 -10.75
CA GLU A 45 5.42 -11.47 -12.09
C GLU A 45 5.88 -10.09 -12.58
N CYS A 46 5.13 -9.02 -12.25
CA CYS A 46 5.53 -7.65 -12.56
C CYS A 46 6.80 -7.23 -11.80
N LEU A 47 6.86 -7.51 -10.49
CA LEU A 47 8.02 -7.16 -9.64
C LEU A 47 9.30 -7.90 -10.05
N LYS A 48 9.21 -9.19 -10.38
CA LYS A 48 10.37 -9.95 -10.90
C LYS A 48 10.87 -9.35 -12.22
N ASN A 49 9.96 -8.88 -13.06
CA ASN A 49 10.34 -8.30 -14.34
C ASN A 49 11.07 -6.97 -14.16
N GLU A 50 10.65 -6.13 -13.20
CA GLU A 50 11.35 -4.90 -12.84
C GLU A 50 12.78 -5.17 -12.32
N GLU A 51 12.93 -6.17 -11.44
CA GLU A 51 14.23 -6.59 -10.92
C GLU A 51 15.15 -7.10 -12.04
N LEU A 52 14.62 -7.90 -12.97
CA LEU A 52 15.35 -8.39 -14.14
C LEU A 52 15.70 -7.29 -15.14
N LEU A 53 14.83 -6.30 -15.34
CA LEU A 53 15.10 -5.14 -16.21
C LEU A 53 16.21 -4.25 -15.64
N THR A 54 16.17 -4.00 -14.33
CA THR A 54 17.21 -3.24 -13.62
C THR A 54 18.57 -3.94 -13.71
N GLN A 55 18.57 -5.28 -13.65
CA GLN A 55 19.80 -6.08 -13.71
C GLN A 55 20.34 -6.27 -15.13
N ARG A 56 19.47 -6.18 -16.15
CA ARG A 56 19.83 -6.36 -17.56
C ARG A 56 20.19 -5.03 -18.24
N TRP A 57 19.55 -3.92 -17.87
CA TRP A 57 19.74 -2.58 -18.45
C TRP A 57 19.60 -1.49 -17.37
N PRO A 58 20.63 -1.28 -16.54
CA PRO A 58 20.55 -0.35 -15.40
C PRO A 58 20.32 1.10 -15.84
N ASP A 59 20.78 1.50 -17.01
CA ASP A 59 20.69 2.88 -17.51
C ASP A 59 19.25 3.28 -17.93
N ILE A 60 18.37 2.30 -18.18
CA ILE A 60 16.98 2.53 -18.62
C ILE A 60 16.02 2.60 -17.43
N ALA A 61 16.27 1.82 -16.38
CA ALA A 61 15.39 1.72 -15.21
C ALA A 61 15.34 3.00 -14.36
N ALA A 62 16.36 3.86 -14.43
CA ALA A 62 16.45 5.09 -13.63
C ALA A 62 15.74 6.33 -14.25
N SER A 63 15.10 6.18 -15.42
CA SER A 63 14.45 7.29 -16.16
C SER A 63 12.91 7.20 -16.23
N LEU A 64 12.28 6.31 -15.45
CA LEU A 64 10.83 6.20 -15.26
C LEU A 64 10.45 6.59 -13.83
#